data_AF-A0A0W8JC18-F1
#
_entry.id   AF-A0A0W8JC18-F1
#
_cell.length_a   1.000
_cell.length_b   1.000
_cell.length_c   1.000
_cell.angle_alpha   90.00
_cell.angle_beta   90.00
_cell.angle_gamma   90.00
#
_symmetry.space_group_name_H-M   'P 1'
#
loop_
_entity.id
_entity.type
_entity.pdbx_description
1 polymer ?
#
loop_
_entity_poly.entity_id
_entity_poly.type
_entity_poly.pdbx_seq_one_letter_code
_entity_poly.pdbx_strand_id
1 'polypeptide(L)'
;MIHAAFMLHQITERYLACTLLVCTNYLPKSHNIEKLGKLCSQIDPEFATIFPMDNKFHRRSFRRLQRAYIDARYSEHYEITAEELNYLVAEVRRLQALAERVCLAQIDSA
;
A
#
# COMPACT_ATOMS: atom_id res chain seq x y z
N MET A 1 -12.55 -8.32 11.12
CA MET A 1 -12.13 -8.00 9.74
C MET A 1 -11.76 -6.52 9.56
N ILE A 2 -12.53 -5.58 10.11
CA ILE A 2 -12.26 -4.12 10.03
C ILE A 2 -10.86 -3.76 10.54
N HIS A 3 -10.48 -4.23 11.74
CA HIS A 3 -9.14 -4.01 12.28
C HIS A 3 -8.02 -4.58 11.38
N ALA A 4 -8.27 -5.70 10.70
CA ALA A 4 -7.29 -6.29 9.78
C ALA A 4 -7.09 -5.40 8.54
N ALA A 5 -8.17 -4.85 7.97
CA ALA A 5 -8.07 -3.91 6.85
C ALA A 5 -7.36 -2.61 7.25
N PHE A 6 -7.62 -2.10 8.46
CA PHE A 6 -6.90 -0.96 9.02
C PHE A 6 -5.39 -1.24 9.13
N MET A 7 -5.02 -2.38 9.71
CA MET A 7 -3.62 -2.79 9.81
C MET A 7 -2.96 -2.96 8.44
N LEU A 8 -3.66 -3.54 7.46
CA LEU A 8 -3.15 -3.65 6.09
C LEU A 8 -2.88 -2.28 5.47
N HIS A 9 -3.74 -1.29 5.70
CA HIS A 9 -3.49 0.07 5.25
C HIS A 9 -2.21 0.63 5.86
N GLN A 10 -2.06 0.52 7.19
CA GLN A 10 -0.89 0.99 7.91
C GLN A 10 0.41 0.32 7.45
N ILE A 11 0.35 -0.99 7.16
CA ILE A 11 1.49 -1.75 6.63
C ILE A 11 1.84 -1.26 5.22
N THR A 12 0.84 -1.08 4.34
CA THR A 12 1.01 -0.55 2.99
C THR A 12 1.70 0.80 3.00
N GLU A 13 1.19 1.72 3.82
CA GLU A 13 1.73 3.05 4.00
C GLU A 13 3.19 3.01 4.46
N ARG A 14 3.52 2.16 5.44
CA ARG A 14 4.88 2.03 5.98
C ARG A 14 5.89 1.52 4.95
N TYR A 15 5.53 0.56 4.10
CA TYR A 15 6.44 0.09 3.04
C TYR A 15 6.70 1.15 1.99
N LEU A 16 5.67 1.88 1.56
CA LEU A 16 5.81 2.98 0.62
C LEU A 16 6.65 4.12 1.23
N ALA A 17 6.37 4.50 2.47
CA ALA A 17 7.12 5.53 3.18
C ALA A 17 8.60 5.15 3.38
N CYS A 18 8.88 3.89 3.75
CA CYS A 18 10.23 3.38 3.90
C CYS A 18 11.00 3.47 2.57
N THR A 19 10.39 3.05 1.46
CA THR A 19 10.98 3.14 0.12
C THR A 19 11.34 4.59 -0.22
N LEU A 20 10.41 5.53 -0.03
CA LEU A 20 10.65 6.95 -0.31
C LEU A 20 11.80 7.52 0.53
N LEU A 21 11.83 7.21 1.83
CA LEU A 21 12.88 7.67 2.72
C LEU A 21 14.26 7.11 2.32
N VAL A 22 14.35 5.81 2.05
CA VAL A 22 15.63 5.16 1.68
C VAL A 22 16.15 5.70 0.35
N CYS A 23 15.29 5.84 -0.65
CA CYS A 23 15.72 6.20 -2.01
C CYS A 23 15.84 7.70 -2.27
N THR A 24 15.10 8.54 -1.53
CA THR A 24 15.02 9.98 -1.82
C THR A 24 15.30 10.88 -0.62
N ASN A 25 15.42 10.30 0.58
CA ASN A 25 15.52 11.04 1.85
C ASN A 25 14.35 12.02 2.08
N TYR A 26 13.21 11.78 1.43
CA TYR A 26 12.03 12.62 1.49
C TYR A 26 10.77 11.78 1.71
N LEU A 27 9.93 12.22 2.65
CA LEU A 27 8.59 11.67 2.86
C LEU A 27 7.57 12.82 2.81
N PRO A 28 6.63 12.83 1.85
CA PRO A 28 5.56 13.81 1.85
C PRO A 28 4.66 13.63 3.07
N LYS A 29 4.10 14.73 3.59
CA LYS A 29 3.09 14.70 4.67
C LYS A 29 1.73 14.25 4.14
N SER A 30 1.61 12.98 3.74
CA SER A 30 0.38 12.39 3.22
C SER A 30 0.24 10.93 3.59
N HIS A 31 -0.92 10.57 4.14
CA HIS A 31 -1.32 9.18 4.41
C HIS A 31 -2.01 8.52 3.20
N ASN A 32 -1.99 9.16 2.02
CA ASN A 32 -2.66 8.64 0.84
C ASN A 32 -1.76 7.63 0.11
N ILE A 33 -2.02 6.33 0.32
CA ILE A 33 -1.27 5.23 -0.28
C ILE A 33 -1.23 5.24 -1.82
N GLU A 34 -2.21 5.86 -2.50
CA GLU A 34 -2.16 6.00 -3.98
C GLU A 34 -1.13 7.06 -4.39
N LYS A 35 -1.07 8.18 -3.66
CA LYS A 35 -0.06 9.22 -3.91
C LYS A 35 1.34 8.70 -3.61
N LEU A 36 1.50 8.01 -2.48
CA LEU A 36 2.76 7.39 -2.09
C LEU A 36 3.20 6.34 -3.12
N GLY A 37 2.27 5.47 -3.57
CA GLY A 37 2.53 4.48 -4.61
C GLY A 37 2.99 5.10 -5.94
N LYS A 38 2.38 6.22 -6.37
CA LYS A 38 2.81 6.96 -7.56
C LYS A 38 4.23 7.51 -7.43
N LEU A 39 4.60 8.04 -6.27
CA LEU A 39 5.97 8.49 -6.03
C LEU A 39 6.96 7.32 -6.05
N CYS A 40 6.62 6.19 -5.42
CA CYS A 40 7.45 4.98 -5.50
C CYS A 40 7.60 4.48 -6.95
N SER A 41 6.56 4.59 -7.77
CA SER A 41 6.63 4.18 -9.18
C SER A 41 7.59 5.03 -10.04
N GLN A 42 7.96 6.22 -9.57
CA GLN A 42 9.01 7.04 -10.19
C GLN A 42 10.42 6.56 -9.82
N ILE A 43 10.56 5.79 -8.75
CA ILE A 43 11.82 5.18 -8.31
C ILE A 43 12.01 3.83 -9.02
N ASP A 44 11.02 2.93 -8.91
CA ASP A 44 11.00 1.65 -9.62
C ASP A 44 9.60 1.45 -10.26
N PRO A 45 9.49 1.34 -11.60
CA PRO A 45 8.21 1.16 -12.29
C PRO A 45 7.41 -0.06 -11.82
N GLU A 46 8.03 -1.08 -11.21
CA GLU A 46 7.35 -2.27 -10.70
C GLU A 46 6.34 -1.91 -9.58
N PHE A 47 6.52 -0.79 -8.87
CA PHE A 47 5.54 -0.33 -7.88
C PHE A 47 4.17 -0.02 -8.50
N ALA A 48 4.11 0.35 -9.79
CA ALA A 48 2.84 0.56 -10.49
C ALA A 48 2.07 -0.75 -10.76
N THR A 49 2.73 -1.90 -10.62
CA THR A 49 2.12 -3.23 -10.80
C THR A 49 1.43 -3.73 -9.53
N ILE A 50 1.69 -3.08 -8.38
CA ILE A 50 1.07 -3.38 -7.09
C ILE A 50 -0.31 -2.74 -7.02
N PHE A 51 -1.31 -3.49 -6.56
CA PHE A 51 -2.73 -3.10 -6.55
C PHE A 51 -3.27 -2.75 -7.95
N PRO A 52 -3.26 -3.71 -8.89
CA PRO A 52 -3.74 -3.47 -10.25
C PRO A 52 -5.20 -2.97 -10.27
N MET A 53 -5.52 -2.10 -11.24
CA MET A 53 -6.85 -1.52 -11.42
C MET A 53 -7.55 -2.05 -12.69
N ASP A 54 -7.19 -3.25 -13.12
CA ASP A 54 -7.69 -3.99 -14.29
C ASP A 54 -9.18 -4.34 -14.17
N ASN A 55 -9.66 -4.74 -12.99
CA ASN A 55 -11.05 -5.20 -12.83
C ASN A 55 -11.81 -4.49 -11.69
N LYS A 56 -13.14 -4.67 -11.69
CA LYS A 56 -14.03 -4.04 -10.70
C LYS A 56 -13.73 -4.48 -9.27
N PHE A 57 -13.35 -5.75 -9.08
CA PHE A 57 -13.05 -6.31 -7.77
C PHE A 57 -11.77 -5.72 -7.18
N HIS A 58 -10.70 -5.58 -7.95
CA HIS A 58 -9.45 -4.96 -7.49
C HIS A 58 -9.63 -3.49 -7.16
N ARG A 59 -10.33 -2.72 -8.03
CA ARG A 59 -10.66 -1.31 -7.76
C ARG A 59 -11.47 -1.14 -6.47
N ARG A 60 -12.46 -2.02 -6.25
CA ARG A 60 -13.29 -1.99 -5.03
C ARG A 60 -12.47 -2.33 -3.80
N SER A 61 -11.63 -3.37 -3.87
CA SER A 61 -10.74 -3.79 -2.79
C SER A 61 -9.76 -2.67 -2.41
N PHE A 62 -9.12 -2.04 -3.39
CA PHE A 62 -8.20 -0.94 -3.14
C PHE A 62 -8.89 0.27 -2.50
N ARG A 63 -10.09 0.65 -2.97
CA ARG A 63 -10.89 1.71 -2.33
C ARG A 63 -11.26 1.37 -0.88
N ARG A 64 -11.59 0.10 -0.60
CA ARG A 64 -11.86 -0.39 0.77
C ARG A 64 -10.60 -0.31 1.63
N LEU A 65 -9.42 -0.63 1.09
CA LEU A 65 -8.14 -0.45 1.77
C LEU A 65 -7.86 1.02 2.07
N GLN A 66 -8.04 1.93 1.10
CA GLN A 66 -7.84 3.37 1.30
C GLN A 66 -8.75 3.92 2.41
N ARG A 67 -10.03 3.55 2.37
CA ARG A 67 -11.02 3.96 3.37
C ARG A 67 -10.76 3.40 4.76
N ALA A 68 -10.15 2.21 4.86
CA ALA A 68 -9.88 1.57 6.14
C ALA A 68 -9.11 2.46 7.12
N TYR A 69 -8.25 3.37 6.66
CA TYR A 69 -7.51 4.29 7.53
C TYR A 69 -8.40 5.23 8.34
N ILE A 70 -9.46 5.76 7.71
CA ILE A 70 -10.36 6.75 8.30
C ILE A 70 -11.59 6.04 8.88
N ASP A 71 -12.20 5.15 8.09
CA ASP A 71 -13.52 4.61 8.36
C ASP A 71 -13.51 3.49 9.39
N ALA A 72 -12.39 2.76 9.55
CA ALA A 72 -12.29 1.67 10.53
C ALA A 72 -12.47 2.13 11.99
N ARG A 73 -12.30 3.43 12.26
CA ARG A 73 -12.42 4.00 13.61
C ARG A 73 -13.75 4.73 13.86
N TYR A 74 -14.47 5.12 12.80
CA TYR A 74 -15.59 6.06 12.91
C TYR A 74 -16.84 5.68 12.09
N SER A 75 -16.77 4.66 11.23
CA SER A 75 -17.90 4.31 10.36
C SER A 75 -18.50 2.95 10.73
N GLU A 76 -19.76 2.96 11.14
CA GLU A 76 -20.56 1.74 11.37
C GLU A 76 -20.87 0.98 10.06
N HIS A 77 -20.64 1.60 8.89
CA HIS A 77 -20.94 1.04 7.57
C HIS A 77 -19.70 0.57 6.80
N TYR A 78 -18.54 0.49 7.46
CA TYR A 78 -17.35 -0.06 6.81
C TYR A 78 -17.44 -1.57 6.67
N GLU A 79 -17.55 -2.04 5.43
CA GLU A 79 -17.59 -3.45 5.10
C GLU A 79 -16.43 -3.85 4.20
N ILE A 80 -15.83 -5.00 4.52
CA ILE A 80 -14.84 -5.68 3.69
C ILE A 80 -15.11 -7.18 3.77
N THR A 81 -15.07 -7.86 2.62
CA THR A 81 -15.27 -9.32 2.59
C THR A 81 -13.95 -10.04 2.87
N ALA A 82 -14.03 -11.31 3.30
CA ALA A 82 -12.83 -12.13 3.48
C ALA A 82 -12.04 -12.32 2.18
N GLU A 83 -12.74 -12.43 1.04
CA GLU A 83 -12.14 -12.56 -0.28
C GLU A 83 -11.31 -11.32 -0.66
N GLU A 84 -11.88 -10.11 -0.47
CA GLU A 84 -11.17 -8.85 -0.69
C GLU A 84 -9.98 -8.71 0.25
N LEU A 85 -10.16 -9.07 1.53
CA LEU A 85 -9.08 -9.01 2.51
C LEU A 85 -7.92 -9.94 2.11
N ASN A 86 -8.21 -11.18 1.70
CA ASN A 86 -7.20 -12.13 1.25
C ASN A 86 -6.45 -11.64 0.00
N TYR A 87 -7.17 -11.06 -0.96
CA TYR A 87 -6.57 -10.40 -2.12
C TYR A 87 -5.62 -9.26 -1.68
N LEU A 88 -6.05 -8.39 -0.78
CA LEU A 88 -5.21 -7.29 -0.29
C LEU A 88 -3.98 -7.79 0.47
N VAL A 89 -4.09 -8.86 1.25
CA VAL A 89 -2.93 -9.48 1.91
C VAL A 89 -1.91 -9.95 0.88
N ALA A 90 -2.34 -10.58 -0.21
CA ALA A 90 -1.44 -11.04 -1.26
C ALA A 90 -0.71 -9.86 -1.94
N GLU A 91 -1.42 -8.79 -2.27
CA GLU A 91 -0.82 -7.59 -2.86
C GLU A 91 0.14 -6.87 -1.90
N VAL A 92 -0.18 -6.81 -0.60
CA VAL A 92 0.71 -6.22 0.42
C VAL A 92 1.99 -7.04 0.61
N ARG A 93 1.92 -8.37 0.48
CA ARG A 93 3.14 -9.22 0.48
C ARG A 93 4.01 -8.97 -0.75
N ARG A 94 3.41 -8.77 -1.92
CA ARG A 94 4.15 -8.38 -3.13
C ARG A 94 4.81 -7.01 -2.95
N LEU A 95 4.09 -6.06 -2.37
CA LEU A 95 4.65 -4.74 -2.01
C LEU A 95 5.83 -4.86 -1.05
N GLN A 96 5.72 -5.71 -0.02
CA GLN A 96 6.81 -5.95 0.93
C GLN A 96 8.06 -6.45 0.22
N ALA A 97 7.94 -7.50 -0.60
CA ALA A 97 9.07 -8.08 -1.31
C ALA A 97 9.72 -7.08 -2.27
N LEU A 98 8.90 -6.28 -2.96
CA LEU A 98 9.38 -5.23 -3.84
C LEU A 98 10.10 -4.11 -3.07
N ALA A 99 9.51 -3.61 -1.99
CA ALA A 99 10.11 -2.59 -1.15
C ALA A 99 11.45 -3.05 -0.56
N GLU A 100 11.52 -4.29 -0.05
CA GLU A 100 12.75 -4.87 0.47
C GLU A 100 13.84 -4.94 -0.61
N ARG A 101 13.51 -5.47 -1.79
CA ARG A 101 14.44 -5.55 -2.92
C ARG A 101 14.99 -4.18 -3.32
N VAL A 102 14.12 -3.18 -3.48
CA VAL A 102 14.51 -1.83 -3.92
C VAL A 102 15.32 -1.12 -2.84
N CYS A 103 14.90 -1.19 -1.57
CA CYS A 103 15.63 -0.56 -0.46
C CYS A 103 17.02 -1.16 -0.27
N LEU A 104 17.15 -2.49 -0.31
CA LEU A 104 18.46 -3.15 -0.17
C LEU A 104 19.39 -2.79 -1.33
N ALA A 105 18.88 -2.81 -2.57
CA ALA A 105 19.67 -2.40 -3.73
C ALA A 105 20.18 -0.95 -3.61
N GLN A 106 19.35 -0.04 -3.07
CA GLN A 106 19.77 1.33 -2.84
C GLN A 106 20.86 1.43 -1.76
N ILE A 107 20.71 0.71 -0.65
CA ILE A 107 21.68 0.70 0.47
C ILE A 107 23.02 0.13 0.01
N ASP A 108 23.01 -0.95 -0.76
CA ASP A 108 24.23 -1.58 -1.28
C ASP A 108 24.94 -0.72 -2.35
N SER A 109 24.20 0.19 -2.99
CA SER A 109 24.72 1.11 -4.01
C SER A 109 25.23 2.45 -3.47
N ALA A 110 24.97 2.76 -2.19
CA ALA A 110 25.31 4.02 -1.52
C ALA A 110 26.67 3.93 -0.82
#